data_AF-A0A1G9MR46-F1
#
_entry.id   AF-A0A1G9MR46-F1
#
_cell.length_a   1.000
_cell.length_b   1.000
_cell.length_c   1.000
_cell.angle_alpha   90.00
_cell.angle_beta   90.00
_cell.angle_gamma   90.00
#
_symmetry.space_group_name_H-M   'P 1'
#
loop_
_entity.id
_entity.type
_entity.pdbx_description
1 polymer ?
#
loop_
_entity_poly.entity_id
_entity_poly.type
_entity_poly.pdbx_seq_one_letter_code
_entity_poly.pdbx_strand_id
1 'polypeptide(L)'
;MNYNNKIFRPVYSTENGETSEETIFHYKQNGPILSCEYFGLSIIKGHLIGLVDQNGNIDMSYHQINNKNEIMTGVCTSKPEILSNGKIRLHENWQWTSGDRSKGQSILEEQ
;
A
#
# COMPACT_ATOMS: atom_id res chain seq x y z
N MET A 1 9.61 -6.36 -11.74
CA MET A 1 9.53 -7.09 -10.45
C MET A 1 8.22 -7.88 -10.38
N ASN A 2 8.13 -8.96 -9.60
CA ASN A 2 6.89 -9.73 -9.43
C ASN A 2 6.41 -9.69 -7.98
N TYR A 3 5.21 -9.14 -7.79
CA TYR A 3 4.54 -8.99 -6.50
C TYR A 3 3.43 -10.02 -6.26
N ASN A 4 3.18 -10.91 -7.22
CA ASN A 4 2.06 -11.84 -7.12
C ASN A 4 2.21 -12.76 -5.90
N ASN A 5 1.15 -12.85 -5.09
CA ASN A 5 1.08 -13.60 -3.84
C ASN A 5 2.04 -13.12 -2.73
N LYS A 6 2.64 -11.94 -2.87
CA LYS A 6 3.41 -11.34 -1.78
C LYS A 6 2.49 -10.73 -0.74
N ILE A 7 2.97 -10.74 0.50
CA ILE A 7 2.29 -10.15 1.65
C ILE A 7 3.21 -9.09 2.24
N PHE A 8 2.65 -7.92 2.51
CA PHE A 8 3.38 -6.80 3.10
C PHE A 8 2.71 -6.33 4.39
N ARG A 9 3.52 -5.80 5.32
CA ARG A 9 3.06 -5.07 6.50
C ARG A 9 3.80 -3.74 6.63
N PRO A 10 3.15 -2.68 7.14
CA PRO A 10 3.83 -1.44 7.48
C PRO A 10 4.88 -1.64 8.58
N VAL A 11 6.06 -1.05 8.39
CA VAL A 11 7.08 -0.88 9.42
C VAL A 11 7.29 0.59 9.78
N TYR A 12 6.71 1.50 8.99
CA TYR A 12 6.69 2.93 9.24
C TYR A 12 5.49 3.57 8.52
N SER A 13 4.86 4.57 9.15
CA SER A 13 3.89 5.45 8.53
C SER A 13 3.88 6.81 9.25
N THR A 14 3.69 7.90 8.50
CA THR A 14 3.43 9.23 9.08
C THR A 14 2.08 9.26 9.82
N GLU A 15 1.96 10.08 10.87
CA GLU A 15 0.80 10.10 11.80
C GLU A 15 -0.59 10.21 11.14
N ASN A 16 -0.69 10.86 9.98
CA ASN A 16 -1.98 11.04 9.27
C ASN A 16 -2.37 9.86 8.35
N GLY A 17 -1.59 8.78 8.36
CA GLY A 17 -1.94 7.52 7.69
C GLY A 17 -2.87 6.67 8.55
N GLU A 18 -3.84 5.99 7.94
CA GLU A 18 -4.75 5.09 8.67
C GLU A 18 -4.19 3.65 8.82
N THR A 19 -3.00 3.37 8.28
CA THR A 19 -2.35 2.07 8.35
C THR A 19 -1.55 1.90 9.64
N SER A 20 -1.65 0.73 10.27
CA SER A 20 -0.83 0.29 11.41
C SER A 20 0.04 -0.93 11.07
N GLU A 21 0.96 -1.31 11.96
CA GLU A 21 1.79 -2.53 11.80
C GLU A 21 0.96 -3.83 11.64
N GLU A 22 -0.29 -3.81 12.12
CA GLU A 22 -1.24 -4.91 12.00
C GLU A 22 -1.95 -4.94 10.64
N THR A 23 -1.79 -3.90 9.82
CA THR A 23 -2.38 -3.85 8.48
C THR A 23 -1.69 -4.84 7.58
N ILE A 24 -2.45 -5.73 6.96
CA ILE A 24 -1.92 -6.77 6.08
C ILE A 24 -2.36 -6.46 4.66
N PHE A 25 -1.38 -6.43 3.75
CA PHE A 25 -1.62 -6.22 2.34
C PHE A 25 -1.38 -7.52 1.55
N HIS A 26 -2.41 -8.00 0.85
CA HIS A 26 -2.33 -9.20 0.01
C HIS A 26 -2.24 -8.81 -1.46
N TYR A 27 -1.05 -8.91 -2.05
CA TYR A 27 -0.81 -8.49 -3.43
C TYR A 27 -1.09 -9.61 -4.44
N LYS A 28 -1.70 -9.23 -5.56
CA LYS A 28 -1.91 -10.04 -6.75
C LYS A 28 -1.45 -9.25 -7.96
N GLN A 29 -0.72 -9.89 -8.85
CA GLN A 29 -0.20 -9.24 -10.06
C GLN A 29 -0.47 -10.10 -11.28
N ASN A 30 -0.94 -9.47 -12.36
CA ASN A 30 -1.08 -10.06 -13.68
C ASN A 30 -0.47 -9.12 -14.73
N GLY A 31 0.69 -9.51 -15.29
CA GLY A 31 1.47 -8.63 -16.16
C GLY A 31 1.87 -7.35 -15.41
N PRO A 32 1.62 -6.15 -15.98
CA PRO A 32 1.91 -4.89 -15.29
C PRO A 32 0.82 -4.50 -14.28
N ILE A 33 -0.33 -5.18 -14.26
CA ILE A 33 -1.46 -4.79 -13.40
C ILE A 33 -1.28 -5.41 -12.02
N LEU A 34 -1.28 -4.55 -11.00
CA LEU A 34 -1.26 -4.92 -9.59
C LEU A 34 -2.62 -4.64 -8.97
N SER A 35 -3.09 -5.56 -8.14
CA SER A 35 -4.23 -5.35 -7.25
C SER A 35 -3.90 -5.86 -5.85
N CYS A 36 -4.46 -5.25 -4.83
CA CYS A 36 -4.34 -5.76 -3.47
C CYS A 36 -5.62 -5.55 -2.67
N GLU A 37 -5.92 -6.54 -1.83
CA GLU A 37 -6.87 -6.42 -0.73
C GLU A 37 -6.10 -6.21 0.56
N TYR A 38 -6.58 -5.31 1.41
CA TYR A 38 -5.95 -5.04 2.70
C TYR A 38 -6.97 -4.70 3.78
N PHE A 39 -6.58 -4.94 5.03
CA PHE A 39 -7.40 -4.70 6.22
C PHE A 39 -6.47 -4.53 7.43
N GLY A 40 -6.98 -3.89 8.49
CA GLY A 40 -6.23 -3.62 9.71
C GLY A 40 -7.14 -3.01 10.78
N LEU A 41 -6.56 -2.53 11.89
CA LEU A 41 -7.33 -2.00 13.02
C LEU A 41 -8.32 -0.89 12.65
N SER A 42 -7.85 0.12 11.91
CA SER A 42 -8.66 1.27 11.52
C SER A 42 -9.37 1.06 10.18
N ILE A 43 -9.16 -0.07 9.52
CA ILE A 43 -9.52 -0.32 8.12
C ILE A 43 -10.35 -1.60 8.04
N ILE A 44 -11.66 -1.44 7.87
CA ILE A 44 -12.60 -2.57 7.77
C ILE A 44 -12.33 -3.35 6.48
N LYS A 45 -12.16 -2.63 5.36
CA LYS A 45 -11.87 -3.21 4.05
C LYS A 45 -11.22 -2.18 3.14
N GLY A 46 -10.09 -2.54 2.55
CA GLY A 46 -9.36 -1.71 1.60
C GLY A 46 -9.00 -2.47 0.32
N HIS A 47 -8.95 -1.76 -0.79
CA HIS A 47 -8.43 -2.26 -2.05
C HIS A 47 -7.53 -1.22 -2.69
N LEU A 48 -6.52 -1.69 -3.41
CA LEU A 48 -5.72 -0.85 -4.30
C LEU A 48 -5.57 -1.51 -5.66
N ILE A 49 -5.37 -0.67 -6.68
CA ILE A 49 -5.03 -1.07 -8.03
C ILE A 49 -3.93 -0.15 -8.55
N GLY A 50 -2.96 -0.71 -9.28
CA GLY A 50 -1.85 0.04 -9.79
C GLY A 50 -1.16 -0.62 -10.97
N LEU A 51 -0.17 0.09 -11.51
CA LEU A 51 0.68 -0.36 -12.60
C LEU A 51 2.12 -0.50 -12.10
N VAL A 52 2.73 -1.64 -12.43
CA VAL A 52 4.13 -1.95 -12.13
C VAL A 52 4.97 -1.68 -13.37
N ASP A 53 5.97 -0.81 -13.24
CA ASP A 53 6.92 -0.53 -14.32
C ASP A 53 8.03 -1.60 -14.42
N GLN A 54 8.91 -1.44 -15.41
CA GLN A 54 10.06 -2.33 -15.63
C GLN A 54 11.06 -2.37 -14.47
N ASN A 55 11.16 -1.29 -13.69
CA ASN A 55 12.02 -1.18 -12.52
C ASN A 55 11.33 -1.70 -11.24
N GLY A 56 10.05 -2.04 -11.32
CA GLY A 56 9.23 -2.46 -10.19
C GLY A 56 8.58 -1.31 -9.43
N ASN A 57 8.68 -0.06 -9.89
CA ASN A 57 7.92 1.02 -9.26
C ASN A 57 6.44 0.81 -9.50
N ILE A 58 5.62 1.22 -8.53
CA ILE A 58 4.19 1.06 -8.56
C ILE A 58 3.53 2.44 -8.49
N ASP A 59 2.75 2.78 -9.50
CA ASP A 59 1.81 3.90 -9.44
C ASP A 59 0.42 3.34 -9.18
N MET A 60 -0.21 3.72 -8.07
CA MET A 60 -1.46 3.10 -7.62
C MET A 60 -2.48 4.10 -7.06
N SER A 61 -3.75 3.67 -7.14
CA SER A 61 -4.89 4.31 -6.49
C SER A 61 -5.53 3.30 -5.55
N TYR A 62 -6.02 3.79 -4.41
CA TYR A 62 -6.60 2.95 -3.37
C TYR A 62 -7.86 3.57 -2.79
N HIS A 63 -8.70 2.72 -2.21
CA HIS A 63 -9.88 3.11 -1.48
C HIS A 63 -10.16 2.15 -0.32
N GLN A 64 -10.80 2.64 0.72
CA GLN A 64 -11.14 1.85 1.89
C GLN A 64 -12.38 2.35 2.62
N ILE A 65 -12.93 1.47 3.45
CA ILE A 65 -13.87 1.81 4.50
C ILE A 65 -13.12 1.82 5.83
N ASN A 66 -13.09 2.96 6.51
CA ASN A 66 -12.50 3.07 7.84
C ASN A 66 -13.48 2.62 8.94
N ASN A 67 -13.03 2.56 10.20
CA ASN A 67 -13.87 2.16 11.34
C ASN A 67 -15.02 3.13 11.68
N LYS A 68 -15.07 4.31 11.04
CA LYS A 68 -16.18 5.26 11.11
C LYS A 68 -17.21 5.07 9.99
N ASN A 69 -17.05 4.03 9.16
CA ASN A 69 -17.85 3.75 7.96
C ASN A 69 -17.74 4.85 6.88
N GLU A 70 -16.60 5.54 6.83
CA GLU A 70 -16.33 6.55 5.81
C GLU A 70 -15.56 5.92 4.64
N ILE A 71 -15.92 6.32 3.41
CA ILE A 71 -15.15 5.96 2.22
C ILE A 71 -13.96 6.91 2.10
N MET A 72 -12.77 6.34 2.23
CA MET A 72 -11.51 7.05 2.04
C MET A 72 -10.85 6.62 0.73
N THR A 73 -10.23 7.56 0.02
CA THR A 73 -9.60 7.33 -1.29
C THR A 73 -8.26 8.06 -1.35
N GLY A 74 -7.28 7.47 -2.03
CA GLY A 74 -5.99 8.12 -2.22
C GLY A 74 -5.21 7.56 -3.40
N VAL A 75 -4.07 8.20 -3.64
CA VAL A 75 -3.07 7.80 -4.63
C VAL A 75 -1.74 7.58 -3.95
N CYS A 76 -0.93 6.68 -4.48
CA CYS A 76 0.37 6.35 -3.93
C CYS A 76 1.37 6.01 -5.04
N THR A 77 2.62 6.43 -4.85
CA THR A 77 3.77 5.94 -5.63
C THR A 77 4.65 5.12 -4.70
N SER A 78 5.05 3.92 -5.11
CA SER A 78 5.85 3.00 -4.31
C SER A 78 7.11 2.57 -5.07
N LYS A 79 8.25 2.63 -4.39
CA LYS A 79 9.56 2.25 -4.94
C LYS A 79 10.14 1.05 -4.19
N PRO A 80 10.50 -0.04 -4.87
CA PRO A 80 11.07 -1.21 -4.21
C PRO A 80 12.55 -1.06 -3.89
N GLU A 81 12.94 -1.66 -2.78
CA GLU A 81 14.31 -1.95 -2.35
C GLU A 81 14.40 -3.46 -2.07
N ILE A 82 15.42 -4.12 -2.62
CA ILE A 82 15.73 -5.51 -2.25
C ILE A 82 16.68 -5.50 -1.07
N LEU A 83 16.23 -6.06 0.05
CA LEU A 83 17.02 -6.16 1.27
C LEU A 83 18.06 -7.29 1.16
N SER A 84 19.05 -7.27 2.07
CA SER A 84 20.12 -8.29 2.12
C SER A 84 19.62 -9.72 2.34
N ASN A 85 18.43 -9.89 2.93
CA ASN A 85 17.76 -11.18 3.12
C ASN A 85 16.91 -11.62 1.91
N GLY A 86 16.91 -10.85 0.81
CA GLY A 86 16.15 -11.12 -0.41
C GLY A 86 14.67 -10.69 -0.36
N LYS A 87 14.19 -10.17 0.78
CA LYS A 87 12.84 -9.61 0.91
C LYS A 87 12.73 -8.24 0.26
N ILE A 88 11.53 -7.87 -0.14
CA ILE A 88 11.23 -6.54 -0.68
C ILE A 88 10.82 -5.59 0.45
N ARG A 89 11.40 -4.39 0.43
CA ARG A 89 10.89 -3.21 1.14
C ARG A 89 10.31 -2.23 0.13
N LEU A 90 9.18 -1.63 0.43
CA LEU A 90 8.49 -0.65 -0.40
C LEU A 90 8.55 0.71 0.29
N HIS A 91 9.07 1.71 -0.41
CA HIS A 91 9.10 3.10 0.04
C HIS A 91 7.98 3.88 -0.66
N GLU A 92 7.00 4.33 0.13
CA GLU A 92 5.74 4.85 -0.37
C GLU A 92 5.60 6.35 -0.11
N ASN A 93 5.06 7.05 -1.10
CA ASN A 93 4.59 8.42 -0.95
C ASN A 93 3.11 8.43 -1.34
N TRP A 94 2.25 8.75 -0.38
CA TRP A 94 0.80 8.70 -0.55
C TRP A 94 0.17 10.09 -0.37
N GLN A 95 -1.01 10.26 -0.96
CA GLN A 95 -1.85 11.42 -0.77
C GLN A 95 -3.33 10.99 -0.74
N TRP A 96 -4.06 11.44 0.27
CA TRP A 96 -5.50 11.33 0.28
C TRP A 96 -6.13 12.20 -0.81
N THR A 97 -7.08 11.64 -1.54
CA THR A 97 -7.93 12.37 -2.51
C THR A 97 -9.30 12.71 -1.93
N SER A 98 -9.67 12.08 -0.81
CA SER A 98 -10.81 12.42 0.05
C SER A 98 -10.35 13.06 1.37
N GLY A 99 -11.31 13.47 2.20
CA GLY A 99 -11.02 14.02 3.53
C GLY A 99 -10.20 15.31 3.49
N ASP A 100 -9.18 15.39 4.35
CA ASP A 100 -8.30 16.56 4.51
C ASP A 100 -7.25 16.70 3.38
N ARG A 101 -7.17 15.71 2.48
CA ARG A 101 -6.22 15.64 1.37
C ARG A 101 -4.75 15.72 1.80
N SER A 102 -4.47 15.31 3.03
CA SER A 102 -3.11 15.23 3.53
C SER A 102 -2.29 14.20 2.74
N LYS A 103 -0.98 14.32 2.89
CA LYS A 103 0.00 13.47 2.21
C LYS A 103 1.05 13.04 3.21
N GLY A 104 1.69 11.91 2.92
CA GLY A 104 2.64 11.32 3.83
C GLY A 104 3.51 10.26 3.18
N GLN A 105 4.22 9.55 4.03
CA GLN A 105 5.14 8.49 3.64
C GLN A 105 4.89 7.25 4.48
N SER A 106 5.11 6.09 3.88
CA SER A 106 5.06 4.79 4.55
C SER A 106 6.18 3.89 4.05
N ILE A 107 6.55 2.91 4.87
CA ILE A 107 7.44 1.83 4.48
C ILE A 107 6.72 0.52 4.76
N LEU A 108 6.64 -0.34 3.74
CA LEU A 108 6.13 -1.70 3.87
C LEU A 108 7.25 -2.72 3.70
N GLU A 109 7.19 -3.84 4.42
CA GLU A 109 8.14 -4.94 4.26
C GLU A 109 7.44 -6.28 3.99
N GLU A 110 8.04 -7.06 3.10
CA GLU A 110 7.60 -8.40 2.75
C GLU A 110 7.68 -9.35 3.97
N GLN A 111 6.62 -10.13 4.17
CA GLN A 111 6.46 -11.07 5.27
C GLN A 111 7.04 -12.45 4.95
#